data_AF-A0A150MTQ9-F1
#
_entry.id   AF-A0A150MTQ9-F1
#
_cell.length_a   1.000
_cell.length_b   1.000
_cell.length_c   1.000
_cell.angle_alpha   90.00
_cell.angle_beta   90.00
_cell.angle_gamma   90.00
#
_symmetry.space_group_name_H-M   'P 1'
#
loop_
_entity.id
_entity.type
_entity.pdbx_description
1 polymer ?
#
loop_
_entity_poly.entity_id
_entity_poly.type
_entity_poly.pdbx_seq_one_letter_code
_entity_poly.pdbx_strand_id
1 'polypeptide(L)'
;MVWEDGYLMALNFRKQQVNVVAKNLKFFFGDLNDDYFLEEALDWSPYPEAVTKYGEPAFDECFGYVPLLGLGGVEKVENLKKVKLREHIYLIAQFMGPLE
;
A
#
# COMPACT_ATOMS: atom_id res chain seq x y z
N MET A 1 7.62 -1.16 1.75
CA MET A 1 8.33 -2.42 1.42
C MET A 1 9.52 -2.57 2.35
N VAL A 2 9.90 -3.79 2.68
CA VAL A 2 11.07 -4.12 3.50
C VAL A 2 11.88 -5.19 2.77
N TRP A 3 13.20 -5.16 2.91
CA TRP A 3 14.09 -6.18 2.38
C TRP A 3 14.71 -6.99 3.51
N GLU A 4 14.54 -8.30 3.47
CA GLU A 4 15.04 -9.22 4.48
C GLU A 4 15.40 -10.57 3.84
N ASP A 5 16.51 -11.17 4.25
CA ASP A 5 16.96 -12.50 3.79
C ASP A 5 16.98 -12.72 2.27
N GLY A 6 17.23 -11.65 1.51
CA GLY A 6 17.28 -11.68 0.05
C GLY A 6 15.92 -11.62 -0.64
N TYR A 7 14.86 -11.30 0.11
CA TYR A 7 13.50 -11.12 -0.38
C TYR A 7 13.04 -9.68 -0.17
N LEU A 8 12.31 -9.16 -1.16
CA LEU A 8 11.56 -7.92 -1.03
C LEU A 8 10.14 -8.26 -0.61
N MET A 9 9.66 -7.62 0.46
CA MET A 9 8.34 -7.81 1.02
C MET A 9 7.52 -6.53 0.94
N ALA A 10 6.30 -6.63 0.43
CA ALA A 10 5.29 -5.58 0.50
C ALA A 10 4.53 -5.69 1.83
N LEU A 11 4.55 -4.60 2.60
CA LEU A 11 3.81 -4.49 3.85
C LEU A 11 2.48 -3.78 3.56
N ASN A 12 1.39 -4.53 3.53
CA ASN A 12 0.07 -4.02 3.25
C ASN A 12 -0.69 -3.75 4.56
N PHE A 13 -0.45 -2.58 5.15
CA PHE A 13 -1.13 -2.13 6.38
C PHE A 13 -2.65 -2.04 6.22
N ARG A 14 -3.16 -1.66 5.04
CA ARG A 14 -4.61 -1.53 4.83
C ARG A 14 -5.36 -2.86 4.91
N LYS A 15 -4.68 -3.97 4.57
CA LYS A 15 -5.24 -5.34 4.57
C LYS A 15 -4.62 -6.28 5.60
N GLN A 16 -3.68 -5.83 6.42
CA GLN A 16 -2.96 -6.65 7.40
C GLN A 16 -2.28 -7.87 6.76
N GLN A 17 -1.50 -7.63 5.70
CA GLN A 17 -0.83 -8.69 4.93
C GLN A 17 0.63 -8.34 4.65
N VAL A 18 1.49 -9.36 4.68
CA VAL A 18 2.87 -9.30 4.19
C VAL A 18 3.00 -10.25 3.00
N ASN A 19 3.37 -9.69 1.84
CA ASN A 19 3.56 -10.47 0.62
C ASN A 19 5.01 -10.40 0.17
N VAL A 20 5.61 -11.54 -0.17
CA VAL A 20 6.91 -11.56 -0.86
C VAL A 20 6.68 -11.19 -2.32
N VAL A 21 7.27 -10.08 -2.75
CA VAL A 21 7.06 -9.54 -4.11
C VAL A 21 8.23 -9.81 -5.04
N ALA A 22 9.43 -10.06 -4.49
CA ALA A 22 10.58 -10.45 -5.30
C ALA A 22 11.59 -11.26 -4.50
N LYS A 23 12.23 -12.23 -5.16
CA LYS A 23 13.50 -12.80 -4.72
C LYS A 23 14.59 -11.98 -5.38
N ASN A 24 15.37 -11.28 -4.56
CA ASN A 24 16.29 -10.22 -4.94
C ASN A 24 15.66 -9.02 -5.71
N LEU A 25 16.44 -8.01 -6.13
CA LEU A 25 15.96 -6.82 -6.86
C LEU A 25 16.20 -6.87 -8.38
N LYS A 26 16.78 -7.96 -8.90
CA LYS A 26 17.27 -8.01 -10.29
C LYS A 26 16.17 -7.74 -11.32
N PHE A 27 14.98 -8.30 -11.10
CA PHE A 27 13.84 -8.18 -12.01
C PHE A 27 12.79 -7.17 -11.53
N PHE A 28 12.77 -6.88 -10.23
CA PHE A 28 11.75 -6.05 -9.59
C PHE A 28 11.45 -4.74 -10.33
N PHE A 29 12.47 -3.97 -10.72
CA PHE A 29 12.26 -2.70 -11.42
C PHE A 29 11.74 -2.88 -12.85
N GLY A 30 12.07 -4.00 -13.50
CA GLY A 30 11.48 -4.36 -14.79
C GLY A 30 10.01 -4.73 -14.65
N ASP A 31 9.68 -5.49 -13.60
CA ASP A 31 8.32 -5.96 -13.28
C ASP A 31 7.35 -4.79 -12.99
N LEU A 32 7.86 -3.60 -12.62
CA LEU A 32 7.04 -2.40 -12.49
C LEU A 32 6.39 -1.93 -13.81
N ASN A 33 6.79 -2.48 -14.96
CA ASN A 33 6.15 -2.23 -16.25
C ASN A 33 5.14 -3.33 -16.65
N ASP A 34 4.91 -4.33 -15.79
CA ASP A 34 3.94 -5.40 -16.01
C ASP A 34 2.68 -5.12 -15.19
N ASP A 35 1.58 -4.80 -15.87
CA ASP A 35 0.29 -4.52 -15.24
C ASP A 35 -0.19 -5.67 -14.34
N TYR A 36 0.08 -6.93 -14.72
CA TYR A 36 -0.29 -8.09 -13.90
C TYR A 36 0.49 -8.10 -12.59
N PHE A 37 1.80 -7.78 -12.64
CA PHE A 37 2.61 -7.66 -11.44
C PHE A 37 2.14 -6.51 -10.54
N LEU A 38 1.83 -5.35 -11.12
CA LEU A 38 1.32 -4.21 -10.37
C LEU A 38 0.03 -4.58 -9.61
N GLU A 39 -0.95 -5.18 -10.29
CA GLU A 39 -2.22 -5.52 -9.66
C GLU A 39 -2.07 -6.65 -8.63
N GLU A 40 -1.45 -7.78 -9.01
CA GLU A 40 -1.45 -8.97 -8.15
C GLU A 40 -0.41 -8.91 -7.03
N ALA A 41 0.78 -8.36 -7.30
CA ALA A 41 1.86 -8.34 -6.31
C ALA A 41 1.84 -7.07 -5.44
N LEU A 42 1.43 -5.92 -6.00
CA LEU A 42 1.48 -4.62 -5.31
C LEU A 42 0.12 -4.08 -4.88
N ASP A 43 -0.99 -4.72 -5.25
CA ASP A 43 -2.35 -4.26 -4.91
C ASP A 43 -2.52 -2.79 -5.35
N TRP A 44 -2.21 -2.56 -6.63
CA TRP A 44 -2.02 -1.25 -7.26
C TRP A 44 -3.32 -0.46 -7.41
N SER A 45 -4.43 -1.11 -7.73
CA SER A 45 -5.74 -0.48 -7.71
C SER A 45 -6.17 -0.13 -6.27
N PRO A 46 -6.79 1.05 -6.03
CA PRO A 46 -7.23 2.06 -7.00
C PRO A 46 -6.31 3.30 -7.07
N TYR A 47 -5.00 3.18 -6.80
CA TYR A 47 -4.13 4.35 -6.65
C TYR A 47 -3.95 5.22 -7.91
N PRO A 48 -3.89 4.68 -9.14
CA PRO A 48 -3.86 5.52 -10.35
C PRO A 48 -5.08 6.45 -10.48
N GLU A 49 -6.25 5.93 -10.14
CA GLU A 49 -7.49 6.71 -10.13
C GLU A 49 -7.44 7.78 -9.03
N ALA A 50 -6.93 7.43 -7.85
CA ALA A 50 -6.76 8.38 -6.75
C ALA A 50 -5.79 9.53 -7.12
N VAL A 51 -4.68 9.24 -7.81
CA VAL A 51 -3.76 10.27 -8.33
C VAL A 51 -4.48 11.18 -9.31
N THR A 52 -5.25 10.62 -10.25
CA THR A 52 -6.02 11.40 -11.22
C THR A 52 -7.04 12.32 -10.54
N LYS A 53 -7.69 11.85 -9.47
CA LYS A 53 -8.78 12.55 -8.78
C LYS A 53 -8.32 13.56 -7.74
N TYR A 54 -7.25 13.25 -7.00
CA TYR A 54 -6.81 14.01 -5.82
C TYR A 54 -5.40 14.61 -5.95
N GLY A 55 -4.71 14.33 -7.06
CA GLY A 55 -3.32 14.69 -7.30
C GLY A 55 -2.34 13.82 -6.51
N GLU A 56 -1.07 13.88 -6.89
CA GLU A 56 0.00 13.13 -6.23
C GLU A 56 0.11 13.50 -4.73
N PRO A 57 0.33 12.51 -3.84
CA PRO A 57 0.70 12.76 -2.46
C PRO A 57 2.04 13.50 -2.35
N ALA A 58 2.18 14.35 -1.33
CA ALA A 58 3.50 14.87 -0.98
C ALA A 58 4.43 13.75 -0.45
N PHE A 59 5.72 14.04 -0.32
CA PHE A 59 6.72 13.06 0.12
C PHE A 59 6.39 12.36 1.45
N ASP A 60 5.76 13.07 2.39
CA ASP A 60 5.37 12.55 3.70
C ASP A 60 3.90 12.12 3.77
N GLU A 61 3.22 12.02 2.62
CA GLU A 61 1.82 11.62 2.50
C GLU A 61 1.65 10.30 1.76
N CYS A 62 0.52 9.66 1.97
CA CYS A 62 0.04 8.53 1.19
C CYS A 62 -1.47 8.62 0.99
N PHE A 63 -2.02 7.77 0.13
CA PHE A 63 -3.45 7.52 0.08
C PHE A 63 -3.83 6.52 1.18
N GLY A 64 -4.69 6.95 2.10
CA GLY A 64 -5.22 6.12 3.18
C GLY A 64 -6.75 6.06 3.15
N TYR A 65 -7.32 4.90 3.46
CA TYR A 65 -8.76 4.73 3.54
C TYR A 65 -9.32 5.39 4.80
N VAL A 66 -10.38 6.20 4.64
CA VAL A 66 -11.11 6.85 5.72
C VAL A 66 -12.61 6.60 5.52
N PRO A 67 -13.26 5.76 6.35
CA PRO A 67 -12.69 5.04 7.50
C PRO A 67 -11.73 3.90 7.09
N LEU A 68 -10.90 3.44 8.05
CA LEU A 68 -9.97 2.33 7.85
C LEU A 68 -10.73 1.07 7.41
N LEU A 69 -10.17 0.30 6.47
CA LEU A 69 -10.79 -0.95 5.99
C LEU A 69 -11.03 -1.95 7.12
N GLY A 70 -10.05 -2.11 8.02
CA GLY A 70 -10.16 -2.97 9.20
C GLY A 70 -11.25 -2.56 10.20
N LEU A 71 -11.80 -1.35 10.09
CA LEU A 71 -12.93 -0.85 10.88
C LEU A 71 -14.25 -0.85 10.08
N GLY A 72 -14.33 -1.63 9.00
CA GLY A 72 -15.51 -1.71 8.13
C GLY A 72 -15.56 -0.64 7.04
N GLY A 73 -14.44 0.02 6.75
CA GLY A 73 -14.34 0.94 5.62
C GLY A 73 -14.50 0.23 4.29
N VAL A 74 -15.09 0.95 3.32
CA VAL A 74 -15.35 0.40 1.98
C VAL A 74 -14.15 0.70 1.08
N GLU A 75 -13.64 -0.34 0.42
CA GLU A 75 -12.51 -0.26 -0.51
C GLU A 75 -12.93 0.39 -1.84
N LYS A 76 -13.10 1.71 -1.83
CA LYS A 76 -13.46 2.54 -2.98
C LYS A 76 -12.57 3.78 -3.03
N VAL A 77 -12.28 4.27 -4.23
CA VAL A 77 -11.45 5.46 -4.44
C VAL A 77 -12.01 6.70 -3.72
N GLU A 78 -13.34 6.82 -3.60
CA GLU A 78 -13.99 7.93 -2.88
C GLU A 78 -13.59 8.02 -1.41
N ASN A 79 -13.19 6.89 -0.82
CA ASN A 79 -12.81 6.79 0.58
C ASN A 79 -11.30 6.97 0.79
N LEU A 80 -10.52 7.14 -0.28
CA LEU A 80 -9.11 7.49 -0.16
C LEU A 80 -8.94 8.98 0.12
N LYS A 81 -8.04 9.29 1.05
CA LYS A 81 -7.59 10.66 1.34
C LYS A 81 -6.07 10.70 1.37
N LYS A 82 -5.50 11.85 0.98
CA LYS A 82 -4.10 12.15 1.29
C LYS A 82 -3.97 12.33 2.80
N VAL A 83 -3.17 11.50 3.43
CA VAL A 83 -2.92 11.46 4.87
C VAL A 83 -1.42 11.36 5.11
N LYS A 84 -0.95 11.75 6.29
CA LYS A 84 0.47 11.60 6.63
C LYS A 84 0.83 10.14 6.83
N LEU A 85 1.89 9.69 6.14
CA LEU A 85 2.24 8.27 6.01
C LEU A 85 2.49 7.61 7.38
N ARG A 86 3.34 8.24 8.21
CA ARG A 86 3.77 7.66 9.50
C ARG A 86 2.62 7.58 10.49
N GLU A 87 1.82 8.63 10.55
CA GLU A 87 0.65 8.78 11.39
C GLU A 87 -0.44 7.79 10.98
N HIS A 88 -0.65 7.60 9.67
CA HIS A 88 -1.65 6.65 9.18
C HIS A 88 -1.25 5.19 9.48
N ILE A 89 0.03 4.84 9.31
CA ILE A 89 0.56 3.53 9.72
C ILE A 89 0.36 3.33 11.23
N TYR A 90 0.72 4.33 12.05
CA TYR A 90 0.55 4.25 13.50
C TYR A 90 -0.92 4.08 13.89
N LEU A 91 -1.83 4.84 13.26
CA LEU A 91 -3.26 4.75 13.48
C LEU A 91 -3.78 3.34 13.17
N ILE A 92 -3.41 2.77 12.01
CA ILE A 92 -3.78 1.40 11.65
C ILE A 92 -3.27 0.42 12.72
N ALA A 93 -2.01 0.54 13.12
CA ALA A 93 -1.41 -0.36 14.10
C ALA A 93 -2.09 -0.28 15.48
N GLN A 94 -2.57 0.89 15.89
CA GLN A 94 -3.31 1.05 17.15
C GLN A 94 -4.67 0.32 17.14
N PHE A 95 -5.37 0.32 16.00
CA PHE A 95 -6.70 -0.30 15.90
C PHE A 95 -6.64 -1.78 15.53
N MET A 96 -5.67 -2.17 14.70
CA MET A 96 -5.60 -3.50 14.09
C MET A 96 -4.48 -4.37 14.66
N GLY A 97 -3.60 -3.81 15.48
CA GLY A 97 -2.37 -4.48 15.94
C GLY A 97 -1.19 -4.32 14.96
N PRO A 98 -0.01 -4.82 15.34
CA PRO A 98 1.15 -4.86 14.45
C PRO A 98 0.88 -5.75 13.22
N LEU A 99 1.58 -5.52 12.11
CA LEU A 99 1.63 -6.52 11.04
C LEU A 99 2.37 -7.76 11.54
N GLU A 100 1.83 -8.92 11.21
CA GLU A 100 2.43 -10.24 11.39
C GLU A 100 2.84 -10.84 10.05
#